data_AF-A0A7M4FK42-F1
#
_entry.id   AF-A0A7M4FK42-F1
#
_cell.length_a   1.000
_cell.length_b   1.000
_cell.length_c   1.000
_cell.angle_alpha   90.00
_cell.angle_beta   90.00
_cell.angle_gamma   90.00
#
_symmetry.space_group_name_H-M   'P 1'
#
loop_
_entity.id
_entity.type
_entity.pdbx_description
1 polymer ?
#
loop_
_entity_poly.entity_id
_entity_poly.type
_entity_poly.pdbx_seq_one_letter_code
_entity_poly.pdbx_strand_id
1 'polypeptide(L)'
;MRVAAGLYEAYELERQRKLRQCREERERIIREEKRRIFTPLASGSLPSSPASRLAFKAPPDGTCSPAPQAGAGVEAGASAGTTPTGTKTKTKTKSHSLDSLQKRREGFSAKTSSDSGASSCYSGESPGDKWAKSIPRTRTVAAMSSLVGRSFSLGDLSHSPQTTKKVEKIVKEVKRKKGLKEVSERDRKIAALMIARHQETSLLNEQRYTAHLQWDSQRRRAEQRKEEEEKEKQRALLQCHKMWESQVEKRRGKLSQEHQEATLLKQRQCLIYEERWKEQAEKQEKMKREKLERASREDKQKKLHQEHNLKSKEEDKKEHLEREEQLLQEKLFSAAQKKLRKELQLQKEKKLLHQAEKVKHEALLKELAWHEAEEKEMLKASLEMNLNKAQENYEQLVEKRNQDMKEKAKRGEMQFQRAKLSAERKEKEQKEHLEALARATERKLQHAAQVAEEVVQQKARKVVQSRLEKEKVQKMNKQKVEQCENLRRREILLSIEKKLERSEQFFREKKTVLENARSIARASFHVREKY
;
A
#
# COMPACT_ATOMS: atom_id res chain seq x y z
N MET A 1 -34.28 -3.75 -5.70
CA MET A 1 -33.73 -5.07 -6.11
C MET A 1 -32.20 -5.18 -6.00
N ARG A 2 -31.39 -4.17 -6.36
CA ARG A 2 -29.91 -4.27 -6.28
C ARG A 2 -29.30 -4.43 -4.87
N VAL A 3 -29.98 -3.95 -3.82
CA VAL A 3 -29.49 -4.05 -2.44
C VAL A 3 -29.58 -5.47 -1.87
N ALA A 4 -30.56 -6.26 -2.32
CA ALA A 4 -30.74 -7.64 -1.87
C ALA A 4 -29.68 -8.60 -2.47
N ALA A 5 -29.23 -8.34 -3.70
CA ALA A 5 -28.19 -9.14 -4.36
C ALA A 5 -26.82 -9.00 -3.68
N GLY A 6 -26.44 -7.78 -3.28
CA GLY A 6 -25.15 -7.55 -2.61
C GLY A 6 -25.05 -8.20 -1.22
N LEU A 7 -26.16 -8.30 -0.49
CA LEU A 7 -26.20 -9.01 0.80
C LEU A 7 -26.08 -10.53 0.63
N TYR A 8 -26.71 -11.08 -0.41
CA TYR A 8 -26.58 -12.50 -0.73
C TYR A 8 -25.16 -12.86 -1.18
N GLU A 9 -24.53 -12.02 -2.01
CA GLU A 9 -23.14 -12.21 -2.44
C GLU A 9 -22.15 -12.15 -1.26
N ALA A 10 -22.34 -11.22 -0.33
CA ALA A 10 -21.53 -11.15 0.88
C ALA A 10 -21.67 -12.41 1.75
N TYR A 11 -22.91 -12.91 1.91
CA TYR A 11 -23.18 -14.14 2.64
C TYR A 11 -22.56 -15.38 1.97
N GLU A 12 -22.68 -15.50 0.64
CA GLU A 12 -22.07 -16.60 -0.12
C GLU A 12 -20.53 -16.57 -0.04
N LEU A 13 -19.91 -15.40 -0.11
CA LEU A 13 -18.47 -15.25 0.05
C LEU A 13 -18.00 -15.67 1.45
N GLU A 14 -18.76 -15.31 2.49
CA GLU A 14 -18.45 -15.70 3.86
C GLU A 14 -18.64 -17.21 4.08
N ARG A 15 -19.71 -17.79 3.52
CA ARG A 15 -19.97 -19.24 3.53
C ARG A 15 -18.85 -20.02 2.85
N GLN A 16 -18.39 -19.57 1.68
CA GLN A 16 -17.28 -20.18 0.95
C GLN A 16 -15.94 -20.04 1.70
N ARG A 17 -15.73 -18.94 2.43
CA ARG A 17 -14.55 -18.77 3.30
C ARG A 17 -14.56 -19.78 4.45
N LYS A 18 -15.70 -19.95 5.13
CA LYS A 18 -15.87 -20.94 6.22
C LYS A 18 -15.66 -22.36 5.72
N LEU A 19 -16.20 -22.71 4.55
CA LEU A 19 -15.98 -24.03 3.93
C LEU A 19 -14.50 -24.30 3.60
N ARG A 20 -13.75 -23.28 3.14
CA ARG A 20 -12.30 -23.41 2.93
C ARG A 20 -11.55 -23.67 4.24
N GLN A 21 -11.87 -22.93 5.29
CA GLN A 21 -11.30 -23.15 6.63
C GLN A 21 -11.60 -24.56 7.16
N CYS A 22 -12.83 -25.07 6.99
CA CYS A 22 -13.17 -26.44 7.37
C CYS A 22 -12.36 -27.49 6.59
N ARG A 23 -12.13 -27.28 5.29
CA ARG A 23 -11.29 -28.18 4.48
C ARG A 23 -9.83 -28.14 4.93
N GLU A 24 -9.30 -26.95 5.21
CA GLU A 24 -7.93 -26.76 5.69
C GLU A 24 -7.70 -27.38 7.08
N GLU A 25 -8.66 -27.23 8.00
CA GLU A 25 -8.63 -27.89 9.31
C GLU A 25 -8.74 -29.41 9.16
N ARG A 26 -9.62 -29.92 8.29
CA ARG A 26 -9.69 -31.36 7.99
C ARG A 26 -8.37 -31.89 7.46
N GLU A 27 -7.72 -31.19 6.53
CA GLU A 27 -6.40 -31.56 6.01
C GLU A 27 -5.30 -31.46 7.08
N ARG A 28 -5.40 -30.49 8.00
CA ARG A 28 -4.50 -30.39 9.14
C ARG A 28 -4.65 -31.60 10.07
N ILE A 29 -5.87 -31.96 10.41
CA ILE A 29 -6.20 -33.12 11.26
C ILE A 29 -5.68 -34.39 10.58
N ILE A 30 -5.94 -34.59 9.28
CA ILE A 30 -5.44 -35.75 8.53
C ILE A 30 -3.90 -35.79 8.56
N ARG A 31 -3.21 -34.65 8.41
CA ARG A 31 -1.74 -34.58 8.50
C ARG A 31 -1.20 -34.84 9.90
N GLU A 32 -1.96 -34.49 10.94
CA GLU A 32 -1.59 -34.75 12.34
C GLU A 32 -1.85 -36.21 12.74
N GLU A 33 -2.98 -36.78 12.32
CA GLU A 33 -3.30 -38.21 12.38
C GLU A 33 -2.25 -39.04 11.65
N LYS A 34 -1.89 -38.70 10.41
CA LYS A 34 -0.80 -39.36 9.68
C LYS A 34 0.51 -39.28 10.44
N ARG A 35 0.83 -38.15 11.07
CA ARG A 35 2.01 -38.04 11.94
C ARG A 35 1.90 -38.92 13.18
N ARG A 36 0.73 -39.04 13.81
CA ARG A 36 0.51 -39.94 14.95
C ARG A 36 0.62 -41.41 14.57
N ILE A 37 0.11 -41.79 13.39
CA ILE A 37 0.09 -43.19 12.91
C ILE A 37 1.48 -43.62 12.40
N PHE A 38 2.24 -42.72 11.77
CA PHE A 38 3.58 -43.01 11.22
C PHE A 38 4.75 -42.72 12.17
N THR A 39 4.50 -42.29 13.41
CA THR A 39 5.53 -42.21 14.44
C THR A 39 5.50 -43.52 15.25
N PRO A 40 6.53 -44.39 15.18
CA PRO A 40 6.54 -45.62 15.95
C PRO A 40 6.53 -45.31 17.45
N LEU A 41 5.66 -45.99 18.21
CA LEU A 41 5.74 -46.04 19.67
C LEU A 41 7.13 -46.56 20.08
N ALA A 42 7.95 -45.67 20.63
CA ALA A 42 8.97 -46.04 21.59
C ALA A 42 8.63 -45.33 22.92
N SER A 43 8.16 -46.15 23.86
CA SER A 43 7.94 -45.91 25.29
C SER A 43 6.84 -44.94 25.71
N GLY A 44 5.96 -45.48 26.55
CA GLY A 44 4.74 -44.85 27.01
C GLY A 44 4.93 -43.81 28.11
N SER A 45 3.99 -42.87 28.14
CA SER A 45 3.23 -42.48 29.34
C SER A 45 2.13 -41.51 28.92
N LEU A 46 0.89 -41.81 29.30
CA LEU A 46 -0.20 -40.82 29.39
C LEU A 46 -0.14 -40.17 30.78
N PRO A 47 -0.88 -39.09 31.05
CA PRO A 47 -0.85 -37.79 30.38
C PRO A 47 -0.56 -36.66 31.39
N SER A 48 0.01 -35.54 30.95
CA SER A 48 -0.14 -34.29 31.70
C SER A 48 -0.24 -33.09 30.77
N SER A 49 -1.14 -32.20 31.16
CA SER A 49 -1.68 -31.05 30.43
C SER A 49 -0.63 -29.98 30.07
N PRO A 50 -1.01 -28.98 29.24
CA PRO A 50 -0.07 -28.22 28.43
C PRO A 50 0.51 -27.01 29.17
N ALA A 51 1.83 -26.90 29.21
CA ALA A 51 2.50 -25.63 29.45
C ALA A 51 3.86 -25.57 28.76
N SER A 52 4.02 -24.52 27.94
CA SER A 52 5.29 -23.84 27.67
C SER A 52 6.30 -24.53 26.75
N ARG A 53 6.16 -24.19 25.46
CA ARG A 53 7.26 -24.07 24.47
C ARG A 53 8.37 -23.16 25.09
N LEU A 54 9.68 -23.28 24.87
CA LEU A 54 10.48 -23.56 23.67
C LEU A 54 11.90 -23.96 24.13
N ALA A 55 12.52 -24.96 23.49
CA ALA A 55 13.98 -25.11 23.47
C ALA A 55 14.44 -25.71 22.13
N PHE A 56 15.15 -24.93 21.33
CA PHE A 56 16.13 -25.40 20.34
C PHE A 56 17.50 -25.32 21.03
N LYS A 57 18.14 -26.46 21.31
CA LYS A 57 19.07 -27.22 20.45
C LYS A 57 20.37 -26.45 20.13
N ALA A 58 21.42 -26.79 20.89
CA ALA A 58 22.82 -26.52 20.58
C ALA A 58 23.57 -27.86 20.41
N PRO A 59 24.61 -27.95 19.56
CA PRO A 59 25.46 -29.13 19.41
C PRO A 59 26.70 -29.09 20.33
N PRO A 60 27.47 -30.19 20.42
CA PRO A 60 28.44 -30.43 21.49
C PRO A 60 29.85 -30.00 21.09
N ASP A 61 30.68 -29.68 22.09
CA ASP A 61 32.10 -29.99 21.99
C ASP A 61 32.66 -30.28 23.38
N GLY A 62 33.37 -31.41 23.43
CA GLY A 62 33.99 -31.97 24.61
C GLY A 62 35.50 -31.74 24.63
N THR A 63 35.96 -31.61 25.87
CA THR A 63 37.18 -32.22 26.41
C THR A 63 38.51 -31.48 26.25
N CYS A 64 38.96 -31.05 27.44
CA CYS A 64 40.28 -30.56 27.85
C CYS A 64 41.26 -31.74 28.05
N SER A 65 42.57 -31.58 27.77
CA SER A 65 43.68 -31.49 28.77
C SER A 65 44.69 -32.66 28.59
N PRO A 66 45.94 -32.62 29.14
CA PRO A 66 46.42 -31.84 30.29
C PRO A 66 47.81 -31.17 30.19
N ALA A 67 48.12 -30.42 31.26
CA ALA A 67 49.36 -29.70 31.58
C ALA A 67 50.56 -30.64 31.86
N PRO A 68 51.78 -30.11 32.18
CA PRO A 68 52.08 -29.81 33.59
C PRO A 68 53.09 -28.66 33.87
N GLN A 69 53.00 -28.09 35.09
CA GLN A 69 54.06 -27.78 36.09
C GLN A 69 55.35 -27.02 35.66
N ALA A 70 56.02 -26.16 36.43
CA ALA A 70 55.97 -25.64 37.80
C ALA A 70 57.05 -24.51 37.90
N GLY A 71 57.06 -23.74 39.00
CA GLY A 71 58.30 -23.18 39.56
C GLY A 71 58.39 -21.65 39.74
N ALA A 72 58.57 -21.25 41.02
CA ALA A 72 59.26 -20.07 41.61
C ALA A 72 59.74 -18.93 40.68
N GLY A 73 59.68 -17.64 40.99
CA GLY A 73 59.79 -16.90 42.26
C GLY A 73 60.75 -15.72 42.05
N VAL A 74 60.62 -14.66 42.86
CA VAL A 74 61.60 -13.55 43.10
C VAL A 74 61.56 -12.31 42.18
N GLU A 75 61.94 -11.19 42.81
CA GLU A 75 61.62 -9.77 42.63
C GLU A 75 62.48 -8.94 41.66
N ALA A 76 62.09 -7.65 41.53
CA ALA A 76 62.87 -6.44 41.17
C ALA A 76 63.44 -6.38 39.74
N GLY A 77 63.68 -5.25 39.07
CA GLY A 77 63.63 -3.82 39.36
C GLY A 77 64.38 -3.10 38.23
N ALA A 78 63.90 -1.92 37.83
CA ALA A 78 64.60 -0.77 37.23
C ALA A 78 65.64 -0.90 36.07
N SER A 79 65.37 -0.08 35.05
CA SER A 79 66.24 0.97 34.46
C SER A 79 67.19 0.70 33.27
N ALA A 80 67.00 1.58 32.28
CA ALA A 80 67.98 2.40 31.54
C ALA A 80 69.02 1.77 30.58
N GLY A 81 68.81 2.06 29.29
CA GLY A 81 69.72 2.89 28.49
C GLY A 81 71.00 2.29 27.89
N THR A 82 71.06 2.21 26.55
CA THR A 82 71.90 3.07 25.67
C THR A 82 72.17 2.37 24.32
N THR A 83 72.04 3.15 23.24
CA THR A 83 72.28 2.94 21.79
C THR A 83 73.80 2.76 21.45
N PRO A 84 74.31 2.76 20.19
CA PRO A 84 73.68 2.86 18.84
C PRO A 84 74.18 1.83 17.81
N THR A 85 73.47 1.60 16.70
CA THR A 85 73.77 2.04 15.30
C THR A 85 72.74 1.26 14.46
N GLY A 86 72.06 1.71 13.42
CA GLY A 86 72.29 2.75 12.43
C GLY A 86 71.97 2.12 11.07
N THR A 87 70.75 2.25 10.55
CA THR A 87 70.42 2.37 9.10
C THR A 87 68.91 2.47 8.89
N LYS A 88 68.54 3.35 7.95
CA LYS A 88 67.21 3.86 7.68
C LYS A 88 66.49 2.95 6.69
N THR A 89 65.18 2.75 6.84
CA THR A 89 64.18 2.93 5.75
C THR A 89 62.77 2.96 6.35
N LYS A 90 61.97 3.91 5.87
CA LYS A 90 60.59 4.20 6.30
C LYS A 90 59.62 3.37 5.47
N THR A 91 58.63 2.74 6.10
CA THR A 91 57.22 2.73 5.65
C THR A 91 56.32 2.35 6.85
N LYS A 92 55.31 3.18 7.11
CA LYS A 92 54.34 3.04 8.21
C LYS A 92 52.97 3.04 7.56
N THR A 93 52.19 1.99 7.74
CA THR A 93 50.75 1.95 7.48
C THR A 93 50.04 1.68 8.80
N LYS A 94 49.22 2.64 9.23
CA LYS A 94 48.32 2.51 10.38
C LYS A 94 46.94 3.03 9.99
N SER A 95 45.95 2.26 10.40
CA SER A 95 44.52 2.40 10.25
C SER A 95 43.93 3.59 11.02
N HIS A 96 42.87 4.19 10.47
CA HIS A 96 41.92 5.06 11.18
C HIS A 96 40.59 5.01 10.40
N SER A 97 39.55 4.34 10.90
CA SER A 97 38.46 4.88 11.75
C SER A 97 37.76 6.09 11.13
N LEU A 98 36.57 5.85 10.57
CA LEU A 98 35.60 6.87 10.16
C LEU A 98 34.42 6.83 11.14
N ASP A 99 34.38 7.85 11.98
CA ASP A 99 33.20 8.28 12.72
C ASP A 99 32.98 9.76 12.42
N SER A 100 31.72 10.19 12.50
CA SER A 100 31.22 11.56 12.32
C SER A 100 31.16 12.11 10.89
N LEU A 101 29.94 12.29 10.36
CA LEU A 101 29.46 13.59 9.89
C LEU A 101 27.93 13.57 9.77
N GLN A 102 27.28 14.08 10.82
CA GLN A 102 25.96 14.70 10.74
C GLN A 102 26.14 16.22 10.84
N LYS A 103 25.32 16.92 10.04
CA LYS A 103 24.57 18.16 10.35
C LYS A 103 25.03 19.49 9.71
N ARG A 104 24.00 20.15 9.16
CA ARG A 104 23.78 21.58 8.85
C ARG A 104 24.50 22.16 7.61
N ARG A 105 24.00 23.18 6.92
CA ARG A 105 22.68 23.85 6.71
C ARG A 105 23.02 25.12 5.88
N GLU A 106 22.20 25.39 4.86
CA GLU A 106 21.93 26.67 4.15
C GLU A 106 23.05 27.53 3.57
N GLY A 107 22.79 28.09 2.36
CA GLY A 107 23.35 29.39 1.97
C GLY A 107 23.68 29.60 0.49
N PHE A 108 22.68 29.99 -0.29
CA PHE A 108 22.67 31.00 -1.37
C PHE A 108 23.84 31.24 -2.36
N SER A 109 23.43 31.31 -3.64
CA SER A 109 23.75 32.34 -4.65
C SER A 109 25.06 32.28 -5.45
N ALA A 110 24.95 31.91 -6.73
CA ALA A 110 25.47 32.70 -7.86
C ALA A 110 24.95 32.18 -9.22
N LYS A 111 24.64 33.15 -10.11
CA LYS A 111 24.40 33.03 -11.56
C LYS A 111 25.64 32.40 -12.25
N THR A 112 25.56 31.70 -13.39
CA THR A 112 25.45 32.26 -14.75
C THR A 112 25.09 31.20 -15.81
N SER A 113 24.44 31.66 -16.90
CA SER A 113 24.54 31.22 -18.31
C SER A 113 24.37 29.72 -18.66
N SER A 114 23.23 29.35 -19.26
CA SER A 114 23.03 29.19 -20.72
C SER A 114 23.70 27.93 -21.30
N ASP A 115 22.93 26.90 -21.62
CA ASP A 115 22.67 26.54 -23.01
C ASP A 115 21.42 25.65 -23.17
N SER A 116 20.90 25.63 -24.38
CA SER A 116 19.56 25.29 -24.80
C SER A 116 19.34 23.79 -25.00
N GLY A 117 18.11 23.31 -24.80
CA GLY A 117 17.75 21.91 -25.06
C GLY A 117 16.26 21.62 -24.93
N ALA A 118 15.49 22.13 -25.89
CA ALA A 118 14.29 21.54 -26.47
C ALA A 118 13.19 20.90 -25.56
N SER A 119 12.01 21.53 -25.66
CA SER A 119 10.68 20.91 -25.84
C SER A 119 10.08 20.01 -24.75
N SER A 120 9.09 20.54 -24.02
CA SER A 120 7.67 20.15 -24.14
C SER A 120 6.89 20.57 -22.89
N CYS A 121 6.34 21.79 -22.90
CA CYS A 121 5.36 22.21 -21.91
C CYS A 121 4.00 21.60 -22.27
N TYR A 122 3.60 20.51 -21.61
CA TYR A 122 2.19 20.13 -21.51
C TYR A 122 1.58 20.91 -20.34
N SER A 123 1.28 22.18 -20.57
CA SER A 123 0.39 22.94 -19.71
C SER A 123 -1.01 22.36 -19.87
N GLY A 124 -1.45 21.60 -18.87
CA GLY A 124 -2.86 21.24 -18.71
C GLY A 124 -3.67 22.47 -18.34
N GLU A 125 -3.95 23.33 -19.33
CA GLU A 125 -5.07 24.23 -19.22
C GLU A 125 -6.36 23.42 -19.33
N SER A 126 -7.12 23.46 -18.25
CA SER A 126 -8.51 23.01 -18.24
C SER A 126 -9.25 23.69 -19.40
N PRO A 127 -10.06 22.97 -20.19
CA PRO A 127 -11.03 23.61 -21.07
C PRO A 127 -12.14 24.16 -20.17
N GLY A 128 -11.89 25.32 -19.58
CA GLY A 128 -12.92 26.14 -18.98
C GLY A 128 -13.94 26.48 -20.06
N ASP A 129 -15.17 26.09 -19.82
CA ASP A 129 -16.37 26.35 -20.61
C ASP A 129 -16.44 27.78 -21.14
N LYS A 130 -15.83 28.01 -22.30
CA LYS A 130 -16.18 29.11 -23.20
C LYS A 130 -17.17 28.54 -24.19
N TRP A 131 -18.40 28.28 -23.71
CA TRP A 131 -19.54 28.20 -24.60
C TRP A 131 -19.56 29.46 -25.45
N ALA A 132 -19.33 29.26 -26.74
CA ALA A 132 -19.47 30.27 -27.77
C ALA A 132 -20.85 30.94 -27.64
N LYS A 133 -20.88 32.11 -27.02
CA LYS A 133 -21.94 33.10 -27.21
C LYS A 133 -21.74 33.73 -28.59
N SER A 134 -22.07 32.99 -29.63
CA SER A 134 -22.26 33.55 -30.98
C SER A 134 -22.99 32.54 -31.87
N ILE A 135 -24.13 32.04 -31.41
CA ILE A 135 -25.16 31.66 -32.37
C ILE A 135 -25.76 32.98 -32.86
N PRO A 136 -25.72 33.32 -34.16
CA PRO A 136 -26.42 34.49 -34.68
C PRO A 136 -27.91 34.17 -34.63
N ARG A 137 -28.53 34.40 -33.47
CA ARG A 137 -29.97 34.30 -33.28
C ARG A 137 -30.65 35.57 -33.78
N THR A 138 -30.33 35.99 -34.99
CA THR A 138 -30.86 37.23 -35.59
C THR A 138 -30.72 37.15 -37.11
N ARG A 139 -31.51 36.32 -37.79
CA ARG A 139 -31.88 36.58 -39.20
C ARG A 139 -33.07 35.79 -39.73
N THR A 140 -33.39 34.61 -39.18
CA THR A 140 -34.54 33.82 -39.69
C THR A 140 -35.90 34.25 -39.16
N VAL A 141 -35.98 34.87 -37.97
CA VAL A 141 -37.26 35.37 -37.43
C VAL A 141 -37.70 36.66 -38.14
N ALA A 142 -36.76 37.49 -38.60
CA ALA A 142 -37.05 38.72 -39.34
C ALA A 142 -37.59 38.44 -40.76
N ALA A 143 -37.10 37.40 -41.43
CA ALA A 143 -37.62 36.99 -42.74
C ALA A 143 -39.02 36.36 -42.64
N MET A 144 -39.30 35.61 -41.56
CA MET A 144 -40.64 35.07 -41.31
C MET A 144 -41.64 36.19 -40.96
N SER A 145 -41.21 37.23 -40.23
CA SER A 145 -42.05 38.38 -39.87
C SER A 145 -42.42 39.28 -41.06
N SER A 146 -41.66 39.23 -42.16
CA SER A 146 -41.94 40.01 -43.37
C SER A 146 -43.15 39.49 -44.16
N LEU A 147 -43.52 38.20 -44.01
CA LEU A 147 -44.76 37.66 -44.56
C LEU A 147 -45.98 37.82 -43.63
N VAL A 148 -45.76 38.01 -42.32
CA VAL A 148 -46.86 38.25 -41.35
C VAL A 148 -47.24 39.73 -41.27
N GLY A 149 -46.39 40.63 -41.78
CA GLY A 149 -46.67 42.07 -41.90
C GLY A 149 -47.69 42.41 -43.00
N ARG A 150 -48.01 41.45 -43.87
CA ARG A 150 -49.17 41.54 -44.77
C ARG A 150 -50.38 40.97 -44.03
N SER A 151 -50.72 41.58 -42.90
CA SER A 151 -52.01 41.36 -42.28
C SER A 151 -53.06 41.57 -43.37
N PHE A 152 -53.92 40.56 -43.57
CA PHE A 152 -55.10 40.72 -44.41
C PHE A 152 -55.91 41.86 -43.80
N SER A 153 -55.72 43.06 -44.34
CA SER A 153 -56.32 44.30 -43.85
C SER A 153 -57.83 44.07 -43.75
N LEU A 154 -58.34 44.08 -42.53
CA LEU A 154 -59.76 43.88 -42.21
C LEU A 154 -60.68 44.92 -42.89
N GLY A 155 -60.09 45.94 -43.51
CA GLY A 155 -60.80 46.96 -44.28
C GLY A 155 -61.26 46.50 -45.65
N ASP A 156 -60.69 45.44 -46.24
CA ASP A 156 -60.93 45.13 -47.64
C ASP A 156 -60.82 43.61 -47.92
N LEU A 157 -61.91 42.90 -47.63
CA LEU A 157 -61.99 41.43 -47.62
C LEU A 157 -62.22 40.82 -49.01
N SER A 158 -62.14 41.67 -50.04
CA SER A 158 -62.38 41.40 -51.46
C SER A 158 -61.09 41.08 -52.24
N HIS A 159 -59.97 40.82 -51.55
CA HIS A 159 -58.64 40.85 -52.19
C HIS A 159 -58.12 39.52 -52.74
N SER A 160 -58.83 38.41 -52.56
CA SER A 160 -58.51 37.17 -53.28
C SER A 160 -59.71 36.75 -54.11
N PRO A 161 -59.60 36.72 -55.46
CA PRO A 161 -60.68 36.24 -56.33
C PRO A 161 -61.18 34.84 -55.94
N GLN A 162 -60.37 34.06 -55.24
CA GLN A 162 -60.73 32.74 -54.73
C GLN A 162 -61.66 32.77 -53.50
N THR A 163 -61.50 33.73 -52.59
CA THR A 163 -62.42 33.88 -51.44
C THR A 163 -63.76 34.42 -51.91
N THR A 164 -63.77 35.40 -52.80
CA THR A 164 -65.00 35.93 -53.41
C THR A 164 -65.76 34.86 -54.16
N LYS A 165 -65.09 34.04 -55.00
CA LYS A 165 -65.71 32.89 -55.68
C LYS A 165 -66.28 31.86 -54.71
N LYS A 166 -65.63 31.60 -53.56
CA LYS A 166 -66.13 30.68 -52.53
C LYS A 166 -67.36 31.25 -51.82
N VAL A 167 -67.35 32.55 -51.48
CA VAL A 167 -68.50 33.24 -50.90
C VAL A 167 -69.67 33.24 -51.88
N GLU A 168 -69.45 33.54 -53.15
CA GLU A 168 -70.49 33.46 -54.19
C GLU A 168 -71.05 32.05 -54.37
N LYS A 169 -70.21 31.01 -54.31
CA LYS A 169 -70.67 29.61 -54.32
C LYS A 169 -71.57 29.30 -53.12
N ILE A 170 -71.17 29.72 -51.92
CA ILE A 170 -71.97 29.56 -50.69
C ILE A 170 -73.29 30.34 -50.80
N VAL A 171 -73.25 31.57 -51.30
CA VAL A 171 -74.44 32.41 -51.51
C VAL A 171 -75.38 31.77 -52.53
N LYS A 172 -74.88 31.28 -53.67
CA LYS A 172 -75.67 30.54 -54.68
C LYS A 172 -76.29 29.27 -54.08
N GLU A 173 -75.53 28.54 -53.26
CA GLU A 173 -76.01 27.33 -52.60
C GLU A 173 -77.10 27.61 -51.56
N VAL A 174 -76.94 28.68 -50.77
CA VAL A 174 -77.95 29.14 -49.78
C VAL A 174 -79.22 29.64 -50.49
N LYS A 175 -79.08 30.39 -51.59
CA LYS A 175 -80.23 30.81 -52.41
C LYS A 175 -81.00 29.61 -52.95
N ARG A 176 -80.29 28.59 -53.45
CA ARG A 176 -80.89 27.34 -53.96
C ARG A 176 -81.56 26.50 -52.87
N LYS A 177 -80.93 26.35 -51.70
CA LYS A 177 -81.40 25.45 -50.62
C LYS A 177 -82.47 26.07 -49.70
N LYS A 178 -82.44 27.39 -49.49
CA LYS A 178 -83.35 28.09 -48.56
C LYS A 178 -84.38 29.01 -49.24
N GLY A 179 -84.35 29.14 -50.57
CA GLY A 179 -85.33 29.95 -51.34
C GLY A 179 -85.26 31.46 -51.08
N LEU A 180 -84.20 31.96 -50.43
CA LEU A 180 -84.03 33.38 -50.12
C LEU A 180 -83.67 34.16 -51.39
N LYS A 181 -84.45 35.21 -51.73
CA LYS A 181 -84.23 36.05 -52.93
C LYS A 181 -82.88 36.78 -52.90
N GLU A 182 -82.43 37.22 -51.73
CA GLU A 182 -81.13 37.87 -51.57
C GLU A 182 -80.51 37.62 -50.19
N VAL A 183 -79.19 37.37 -50.16
CA VAL A 183 -78.40 37.26 -48.92
C VAL A 183 -77.85 38.64 -48.58
N SER A 184 -78.07 39.10 -47.36
CA SER A 184 -77.63 40.43 -46.90
C SER A 184 -76.12 40.62 -47.10
N GLU A 185 -75.71 41.84 -47.46
CA GLU A 185 -74.30 42.20 -47.62
C GLU A 185 -73.49 41.97 -46.35
N ARG A 186 -74.13 42.13 -45.18
CA ARG A 186 -73.53 41.81 -43.87
C ARG A 186 -73.13 40.34 -43.79
N ASP A 187 -74.02 39.43 -44.18
CA ASP A 187 -73.77 37.99 -44.09
C ASP A 187 -72.74 37.53 -45.14
N ARG A 188 -72.73 38.16 -46.33
CA ARG A 188 -71.66 37.96 -47.32
C ARG A 188 -70.30 38.37 -46.75
N LYS A 189 -70.24 39.51 -46.05
CA LYS A 189 -69.01 39.99 -45.38
C LYS A 189 -68.57 39.08 -44.23
N ILE A 190 -69.51 38.57 -43.43
CA ILE A 190 -69.23 37.61 -42.35
C ILE A 190 -68.68 36.31 -42.94
N ALA A 191 -69.29 35.78 -44.00
CA ALA A 191 -68.82 34.56 -44.69
C ALA A 191 -67.41 34.75 -45.28
N ALA A 192 -67.14 35.90 -45.90
CA ALA A 192 -65.81 36.25 -46.41
C ALA A 192 -64.76 36.27 -45.30
N LEU A 193 -65.07 36.89 -44.15
CA LEU A 193 -64.21 36.92 -42.96
C LEU A 193 -63.93 35.53 -42.40
N MET A 194 -64.95 34.68 -42.29
CA MET A 194 -64.77 33.32 -41.79
C MET A 194 -63.86 32.48 -42.69
N ILE A 195 -64.01 32.60 -44.02
CA ILE A 195 -63.16 31.91 -44.99
C ILE A 195 -61.71 32.42 -44.89
N ALA A 196 -61.52 33.74 -44.85
CA ALA A 196 -60.19 34.34 -44.72
C ALA A 196 -59.50 33.91 -43.41
N ARG A 197 -60.21 33.97 -42.28
CA ARG A 197 -59.70 33.54 -40.97
C ARG A 197 -59.34 32.05 -40.95
N HIS A 198 -60.16 31.20 -41.57
CA HIS A 198 -59.88 29.77 -41.65
C HIS A 198 -58.63 29.49 -42.51
N GLN A 199 -58.46 30.20 -43.62
CA GLN A 199 -57.27 30.09 -44.48
C GLN A 199 -56.01 30.56 -43.75
N GLU A 200 -56.05 31.69 -43.06
CA GLU A 200 -54.95 32.18 -42.24
C GLU A 200 -54.58 31.19 -41.14
N THR A 201 -55.58 30.65 -40.44
CA THR A 201 -55.36 29.64 -39.40
C THR A 201 -54.74 28.36 -39.97
N SER A 202 -55.16 27.94 -41.16
CA SER A 202 -54.61 26.76 -41.85
C SER A 202 -53.15 26.96 -42.24
N LEU A 203 -52.81 28.12 -42.80
CA LEU A 203 -51.43 28.47 -43.15
C LEU A 203 -50.53 28.56 -41.90
N LEU A 204 -51.02 29.17 -40.82
CA LEU A 204 -50.28 29.23 -39.56
C LEU A 204 -50.08 27.84 -38.94
N ASN A 205 -51.08 26.96 -39.03
CA ASN A 205 -50.96 25.58 -38.57
C ASN A 205 -49.94 24.78 -39.40
N GLU A 206 -49.93 24.95 -40.72
CA GLU A 206 -48.96 24.33 -41.61
C GLU A 206 -47.52 24.85 -41.35
N GLN A 207 -47.37 26.15 -41.13
CA GLN A 207 -46.08 26.75 -40.73
C GLN A 207 -45.60 26.23 -39.36
N ARG A 208 -46.51 26.09 -38.39
CA ARG A 208 -46.16 25.50 -37.09
C ARG A 208 -45.77 24.03 -37.22
N TYR A 209 -46.49 23.27 -38.03
CA TYR A 209 -46.22 21.85 -38.27
C TYR A 209 -44.85 21.66 -38.94
N THR A 210 -44.56 22.42 -40.00
CA THR A 210 -43.26 22.39 -40.68
C THR A 210 -42.10 22.81 -39.76
N ALA A 211 -42.28 23.87 -38.97
CA ALA A 211 -41.28 24.28 -37.97
C ALA A 211 -41.04 23.21 -36.90
N HIS A 212 -42.09 22.53 -36.44
CA HIS A 212 -41.98 21.42 -35.47
C HIS A 212 -41.19 20.25 -36.05
N LEU A 213 -41.51 19.83 -37.29
CA LEU A 213 -40.77 18.76 -37.97
C LEU A 213 -39.29 19.11 -38.16
N GLN A 214 -38.99 20.37 -38.53
CA GLN A 214 -37.61 20.84 -38.66
C GLN A 214 -36.86 20.80 -37.34
N TRP A 215 -37.47 21.25 -36.25
CA TRP A 215 -36.88 21.19 -34.92
C TRP A 215 -36.71 19.74 -34.43
N ASP A 216 -37.68 18.85 -34.66
CA ASP A 216 -37.55 17.42 -34.33
C ASP A 216 -36.41 16.76 -35.09
N SER A 217 -36.27 17.10 -36.37
CA SER A 217 -35.17 16.65 -37.21
C SER A 217 -33.82 17.18 -36.71
N GLN A 218 -33.75 18.44 -36.29
CA GLN A 218 -32.53 19.03 -35.73
C GLN A 218 -32.18 18.43 -34.36
N ARG A 219 -33.19 18.19 -33.51
CA ARG A 219 -33.05 17.55 -32.20
C ARG A 219 -32.48 16.14 -32.36
N ARG A 220 -33.06 15.31 -33.23
CA ARG A 220 -32.56 13.94 -33.49
C ARG A 220 -31.11 13.93 -33.98
N ARG A 221 -30.73 14.83 -34.89
CA ARG A 221 -29.32 14.96 -35.33
C ARG A 221 -28.40 15.42 -34.20
N ALA A 222 -28.88 16.27 -33.29
CA ALA A 222 -28.10 16.68 -32.13
C ALA A 222 -27.94 15.55 -31.11
N GLU A 223 -28.98 14.73 -30.91
CA GLU A 223 -28.94 13.55 -30.04
C GLU A 223 -27.98 12.48 -30.59
N GLN A 224 -28.01 12.21 -31.90
CA GLN A 224 -27.08 11.28 -32.55
C GLN A 224 -25.62 11.71 -32.37
N ARG A 225 -25.32 13.00 -32.55
CA ARG A 225 -23.96 13.52 -32.31
C ARG A 225 -23.52 13.33 -30.86
N LYS A 226 -24.42 13.57 -29.90
CA LYS A 226 -24.13 13.32 -28.48
C LYS A 226 -23.87 11.85 -28.19
N GLU A 227 -24.66 10.95 -28.79
CA GLU A 227 -24.47 9.51 -28.65
C GLU A 227 -23.12 9.05 -29.23
N GLU A 228 -22.71 9.59 -30.37
CA GLU A 228 -21.41 9.34 -30.98
C GLU A 228 -20.27 9.86 -30.10
N GLU A 229 -20.36 11.10 -29.61
CA GLU A 229 -19.41 11.69 -28.67
C GLU A 229 -19.32 10.89 -27.36
N GLU A 230 -20.44 10.39 -26.83
CA GLU A 230 -20.47 9.53 -25.64
C GLU A 230 -19.82 8.17 -25.90
N LYS A 231 -20.06 7.56 -27.06
CA LYS A 231 -19.38 6.32 -27.48
C LYS A 231 -17.88 6.54 -27.63
N GLU A 232 -17.46 7.68 -28.18
CA GLU A 232 -16.04 8.02 -28.29
C GLU A 232 -15.40 8.23 -26.91
N LYS A 233 -16.08 8.96 -26.01
CA LYS A 233 -15.65 9.10 -24.61
C LYS A 233 -15.49 7.74 -23.92
N GLN A 234 -16.45 6.83 -24.10
CA GLN A 234 -16.37 5.47 -23.56
C GLN A 234 -15.17 4.70 -24.14
N ARG A 235 -14.94 4.79 -25.46
CA ARG A 235 -13.76 4.17 -26.10
C ARG A 235 -12.45 4.74 -25.56
N ALA A 236 -12.37 6.06 -25.39
CA ALA A 236 -11.20 6.72 -24.82
C ALA A 236 -10.94 6.26 -23.38
N LEU A 237 -11.99 6.17 -22.54
CA LEU A 237 -11.88 5.65 -21.18
C LEU A 237 -11.37 4.21 -21.15
N LEU A 238 -11.87 3.34 -22.03
CA LEU A 238 -11.41 1.96 -22.14
C LEU A 238 -9.96 1.88 -22.60
N GLN A 239 -9.52 2.75 -23.51
CA GLN A 239 -8.12 2.82 -23.92
C GLN A 239 -7.23 3.29 -22.76
N CYS A 240 -7.61 4.34 -22.04
CA CYS A 240 -6.90 4.80 -20.85
C CYS A 240 -6.78 3.69 -19.80
N HIS A 241 -7.87 2.94 -19.58
CA HIS A 241 -7.89 1.80 -18.67
C HIS A 241 -6.90 0.71 -19.10
N LYS A 242 -6.94 0.27 -20.37
CA LYS A 242 -6.00 -0.72 -20.91
C LYS A 242 -4.54 -0.27 -20.81
N MET A 243 -4.26 1.00 -21.08
CA MET A 243 -2.91 1.56 -20.95
C MET A 243 -2.44 1.54 -19.50
N TRP A 244 -3.31 1.87 -18.55
CA TRP A 244 -3.01 1.79 -17.13
C TRP A 244 -2.77 0.35 -16.68
N GLU A 245 -3.64 -0.60 -17.06
CA GLU A 245 -3.44 -2.03 -16.77
C GLU A 245 -2.10 -2.53 -17.32
N SER A 246 -1.75 -2.18 -18.55
CA SER A 246 -0.44 -2.53 -19.14
C SER A 246 0.73 -1.95 -18.35
N GLN A 247 0.62 -0.71 -17.87
CA GLN A 247 1.65 -0.11 -17.03
C GLN A 247 1.77 -0.81 -15.67
N VAL A 248 0.65 -1.17 -15.05
CA VAL A 248 0.63 -1.91 -13.78
C VAL A 248 1.25 -3.29 -13.97
N GLU A 249 0.88 -4.02 -15.02
CA GLU A 249 1.46 -5.33 -15.33
C GLU A 249 2.96 -5.24 -15.62
N LYS A 250 3.43 -4.22 -16.34
CA LYS A 250 4.87 -3.98 -16.53
C LYS A 250 5.59 -3.75 -15.20
N ARG A 251 5.02 -2.96 -14.30
CA ARG A 251 5.60 -2.72 -12.96
C ARG A 251 5.61 -4.00 -12.12
N ARG A 252 4.52 -4.76 -12.13
CA ARG A 252 4.41 -6.05 -11.45
C ARG A 252 5.40 -7.07 -12.01
N GLY A 253 5.57 -7.10 -13.32
CA GLY A 253 6.57 -7.93 -14.01
C GLY A 253 8.00 -7.59 -13.57
N LYS A 254 8.37 -6.30 -13.55
CA LYS A 254 9.68 -5.84 -13.07
C LYS A 254 9.93 -6.24 -11.62
N LEU A 255 8.96 -5.99 -10.73
CA LEU A 255 9.08 -6.39 -9.31
C LEU A 255 9.24 -7.91 -9.15
N SER A 256 8.52 -8.70 -9.95
CA SER A 256 8.65 -10.16 -9.94
C SER A 256 10.02 -10.62 -10.44
N GLN A 257 10.55 -9.98 -11.49
CA GLN A 257 11.88 -10.27 -12.03
C GLN A 257 12.98 -9.90 -11.02
N GLU A 258 12.94 -8.70 -10.46
CA GLU A 258 13.86 -8.25 -9.41
C GLU A 258 13.84 -9.19 -8.21
N HIS A 259 12.66 -9.68 -7.81
CA HIS A 259 12.53 -10.66 -6.74
C HIS A 259 13.21 -11.99 -7.11
N GLN A 260 12.97 -12.50 -8.31
CA GLN A 260 13.61 -13.73 -8.80
C GLN A 260 15.12 -13.58 -8.88
N GLU A 261 15.63 -12.48 -9.45
CA GLU A 261 17.06 -12.18 -9.50
C GLU A 261 17.67 -12.09 -8.11
N ALA A 262 17.01 -11.42 -7.16
CA ALA A 262 17.45 -11.36 -5.77
C ALA A 262 17.50 -12.75 -5.12
N THR A 263 16.52 -13.61 -5.39
CA THR A 263 16.55 -15.00 -4.90
C THR A 263 17.70 -15.80 -5.51
N LEU A 264 17.94 -15.66 -6.81
CA LEU A 264 19.05 -16.33 -7.50
C LEU A 264 20.41 -15.83 -7.00
N LEU A 265 20.57 -14.52 -6.77
CA LEU A 265 21.78 -13.96 -6.19
C LEU A 265 22.03 -14.49 -4.79
N LYS A 266 20.99 -14.57 -3.94
CA LYS A 266 21.10 -15.18 -2.61
C LYS A 266 21.48 -16.65 -2.69
N GLN A 267 20.87 -17.41 -3.58
CA GLN A 267 21.23 -18.82 -3.81
C GLN A 267 22.69 -18.96 -4.24
N ARG A 268 23.16 -18.16 -5.19
CA ARG A 268 24.58 -18.14 -5.61
C ARG A 268 25.50 -17.80 -4.46
N GLN A 269 25.15 -16.81 -3.63
CA GLN A 269 25.92 -16.47 -2.44
C GLN A 269 25.97 -17.65 -1.46
N CYS A 270 24.84 -18.31 -1.19
CA CYS A 270 24.80 -19.50 -0.34
C CYS A 270 25.71 -20.61 -0.88
N LEU A 271 25.69 -20.87 -2.19
CA LEU A 271 26.58 -21.87 -2.81
C LEU A 271 28.06 -21.50 -2.63
N ILE A 272 28.43 -20.25 -2.83
CA ILE A 272 29.81 -19.79 -2.61
C ILE A 272 30.22 -19.97 -1.14
N TYR A 273 29.33 -19.68 -0.19
CA TYR A 273 29.61 -19.91 1.23
C TYR A 273 29.74 -21.40 1.57
N GLU A 274 28.89 -22.24 0.99
CA GLU A 274 28.98 -23.70 1.14
C GLU A 274 30.28 -24.26 0.56
N GLU A 275 30.71 -23.80 -0.62
CA GLU A 275 31.98 -24.18 -1.23
C GLU A 275 33.17 -23.77 -0.35
N ARG A 276 33.20 -22.53 0.13
CA ARG A 276 34.25 -22.07 1.06
C ARG A 276 34.29 -22.89 2.34
N TRP A 277 33.13 -23.27 2.87
CA TRP A 277 33.04 -24.13 4.05
C TRP A 277 33.54 -25.55 3.77
N LYS A 278 33.18 -26.13 2.62
CA LYS A 278 33.70 -27.42 2.15
C LYS A 278 35.22 -27.38 1.96
N GLU A 279 35.77 -26.36 1.32
CA GLU A 279 37.21 -26.20 1.17
C GLU A 279 37.94 -26.12 2.52
N GLN A 280 37.37 -25.41 3.50
CA GLN A 280 37.92 -25.36 4.85
C GLN A 280 37.87 -26.74 5.53
N ALA A 281 36.76 -27.47 5.38
CA ALA A 281 36.63 -28.83 5.89
C ALA A 281 37.63 -29.79 5.24
N GLU A 282 37.79 -29.73 3.92
CA GLU A 282 38.79 -30.53 3.18
C GLU A 282 40.23 -30.19 3.60
N LYS A 283 40.54 -28.91 3.82
CA LYS A 283 41.85 -28.48 4.34
C LYS A 283 42.11 -29.07 5.73
N GLN A 284 41.12 -29.05 6.63
CA GLN A 284 41.25 -29.68 7.93
C GLN A 284 41.41 -31.21 7.82
N GLU A 285 40.68 -31.85 6.90
CA GLU A 285 40.80 -33.28 6.67
C GLU A 285 42.19 -33.65 6.14
N LYS A 286 42.71 -32.91 5.15
CA LYS A 286 44.08 -33.06 4.64
C LYS A 286 45.11 -32.92 5.76
N MET A 287 44.99 -31.90 6.60
CA MET A 287 45.87 -31.71 7.76
C MET A 287 45.81 -32.90 8.75
N LYS A 288 44.63 -33.47 8.99
CA LYS A 288 44.48 -34.68 9.84
C LYS A 288 45.13 -35.90 9.18
N ARG A 289 44.91 -36.10 7.87
CA ARG A 289 45.52 -37.21 7.11
C ARG A 289 47.04 -37.11 7.09
N GLU A 290 47.60 -35.93 6.84
CA GLU A 290 49.06 -35.71 6.87
C GLU A 290 49.66 -35.96 8.26
N LYS A 291 48.98 -35.54 9.34
CA LYS A 291 49.41 -35.83 10.71
C LYS A 291 49.43 -37.34 10.98
N LEU A 292 48.38 -38.05 10.57
CA LEU A 292 48.29 -39.49 10.72
C LEU A 292 49.38 -40.21 9.92
N GLU A 293 49.65 -39.75 8.69
CA GLU A 293 50.70 -40.32 7.85
C GLU A 293 52.10 -40.04 8.43
N ARG A 294 52.35 -38.84 8.97
CA ARG A 294 53.59 -38.53 9.70
C ARG A 294 53.77 -39.42 10.93
N ALA A 295 52.74 -39.56 11.77
CA ALA A 295 52.76 -40.47 12.91
C ALA A 295 53.04 -41.92 12.46
N SER A 296 52.44 -42.37 11.35
CA SER A 296 52.73 -43.70 10.79
C SER A 296 54.18 -43.86 10.34
N ARG A 297 54.78 -42.82 9.72
CA ARG A 297 56.21 -42.83 9.35
C ARG A 297 57.12 -42.85 10.59
N GLU A 298 56.82 -42.05 11.59
CA GLU A 298 57.57 -42.01 12.85
C GLU A 298 57.48 -43.35 13.60
N ASP A 299 56.30 -43.97 13.67
CA ASP A 299 56.12 -45.27 14.30
C ASP A 299 56.87 -46.39 13.54
N LYS A 300 56.91 -46.33 12.20
CA LYS A 300 57.77 -47.22 11.40
C LYS A 300 59.25 -47.01 11.73
N GLN A 301 59.71 -45.77 11.85
CA GLN A 301 61.09 -45.49 12.23
C GLN A 301 61.42 -45.98 13.64
N LYS A 302 60.52 -45.76 14.62
CA LYS A 302 60.67 -46.28 15.98
C LYS A 302 60.75 -47.80 16.00
N LYS A 303 59.91 -48.49 15.21
CA LYS A 303 59.96 -49.96 15.06
C LYS A 303 61.30 -50.42 14.49
N LEU A 304 61.78 -49.80 13.42
CA LEU A 304 63.10 -50.12 12.84
C LEU A 304 64.23 -49.90 13.85
N HIS A 305 64.18 -48.81 14.63
CA HIS A 305 65.17 -48.55 15.67
C HIS A 305 65.09 -49.57 16.81
N GLN A 306 63.89 -49.98 17.23
CA GLN A 306 63.69 -51.04 18.20
C GLN A 306 64.23 -52.38 17.70
N GLU A 307 63.95 -52.75 16.45
CA GLU A 307 64.49 -53.95 15.81
C GLU A 307 66.02 -53.94 15.74
N HIS A 308 66.63 -52.80 15.39
CA HIS A 308 68.08 -52.64 15.39
C HIS A 308 68.68 -52.81 16.79
N ASN A 309 68.08 -52.19 17.81
CA ASN A 309 68.54 -52.32 19.19
C ASN A 309 68.37 -53.75 19.73
N LEU A 310 67.29 -54.44 19.34
CA LEU A 310 67.08 -55.85 19.69
C LEU A 310 68.14 -56.73 19.03
N LYS A 311 68.45 -56.51 17.75
CA LYS A 311 69.52 -57.23 17.05
C LYS A 311 70.89 -57.02 17.70
N SER A 312 71.25 -55.77 18.02
CA SER A 312 72.50 -55.48 18.75
C SER A 312 72.53 -56.18 20.11
N LYS A 313 71.42 -56.21 20.86
CA LYS A 313 71.34 -56.97 22.12
C LYS A 313 71.42 -58.49 21.91
N GLU A 314 70.87 -59.01 20.82
CA GLU A 314 71.00 -60.42 20.46
C GLU A 314 72.43 -60.77 20.06
N GLU A 315 73.13 -59.88 19.37
CA GLU A 315 74.56 -59.99 19.05
C GLU A 315 75.40 -59.93 20.33
N ASP A 316 75.19 -58.95 21.22
CA ASP A 316 75.88 -58.86 22.52
C ASP A 316 75.65 -60.11 23.38
N LYS A 317 74.43 -60.65 23.37
CA LYS A 317 74.11 -61.92 24.05
C LYS A 317 74.82 -63.10 23.42
N LYS A 318 74.91 -63.17 22.09
CA LYS A 318 75.66 -64.22 21.39
C LYS A 318 77.15 -64.13 21.75
N GLU A 319 77.74 -62.94 21.70
CA GLU A 319 79.13 -62.76 22.11
C GLU A 319 79.35 -63.06 23.60
N HIS A 320 78.39 -62.74 24.47
CA HIS A 320 78.44 -63.09 25.89
C HIS A 320 78.36 -64.60 26.09
N LEU A 321 77.47 -65.29 25.37
CA LEU A 321 77.37 -66.75 25.39
C LEU A 321 78.65 -67.39 24.85
N GLU A 322 79.25 -66.85 23.79
CA GLU A 322 80.55 -67.32 23.26
C GLU A 322 81.69 -67.12 24.29
N ARG A 323 81.71 -65.98 24.98
CA ARG A 323 82.65 -65.72 26.09
C ARG A 323 82.39 -66.63 27.29
N GLU A 324 81.13 -66.90 27.61
CA GLU A 324 80.75 -67.84 28.66
C GLU A 324 81.10 -69.28 28.30
N GLU A 325 80.94 -69.70 27.05
CA GLU A 325 81.37 -71.00 26.55
C GLU A 325 82.89 -71.15 26.64
N GLN A 326 83.64 -70.11 26.26
CA GLN A 326 85.10 -70.05 26.47
C GLN A 326 85.46 -70.15 27.96
N LEU A 327 84.81 -69.35 28.82
CA LEU A 327 85.01 -69.41 30.27
C LEU A 327 84.54 -70.72 30.89
N LEU A 328 83.52 -71.38 30.36
CA LEU A 328 83.03 -72.68 30.81
C LEU A 328 83.99 -73.79 30.40
N GLN A 329 84.61 -73.71 29.21
CA GLN A 329 85.70 -74.60 28.83
C GLN A 329 86.89 -74.44 29.80
N GLU A 330 87.26 -73.21 30.15
CA GLU A 330 88.31 -72.91 31.16
C GLU A 330 87.92 -73.31 32.60
N LYS A 331 86.64 -73.15 32.96
CA LYS A 331 86.11 -73.52 34.27
C LYS A 331 85.90 -75.02 34.41
N LEU A 332 85.49 -75.76 33.38
CA LEU A 332 85.43 -77.22 33.43
C LEU A 332 86.83 -77.80 33.66
N PHE A 333 87.84 -77.20 33.03
CA PHE A 333 89.25 -77.49 33.29
C PHE A 333 89.66 -77.18 34.75
N SER A 334 89.23 -76.02 35.29
CA SER A 334 89.55 -75.59 36.67
C SER A 334 88.71 -76.26 37.77
N ALA A 335 87.47 -76.68 37.46
CA ALA A 335 86.50 -77.25 38.38
C ALA A 335 86.74 -78.73 38.59
N ALA A 336 87.23 -79.47 37.59
CA ALA A 336 87.80 -80.80 37.79
C ALA A 336 88.90 -80.78 38.89
N GLN A 337 89.68 -79.69 38.94
CA GLN A 337 90.75 -79.49 39.92
C GLN A 337 90.26 -79.07 41.32
N LYS A 338 89.07 -78.46 41.43
CA LYS A 338 88.51 -77.90 42.68
C LYS A 338 87.38 -78.73 43.32
N LYS A 339 86.68 -79.57 42.55
CA LYS A 339 85.57 -80.43 43.03
C LYS A 339 86.04 -81.40 44.13
N LEU A 340 87.30 -81.84 44.08
CA LEU A 340 87.91 -82.65 45.12
C LEU A 340 88.04 -81.95 46.49
N ARG A 341 88.07 -80.60 46.51
CA ARG A 341 88.40 -79.82 47.72
C ARG A 341 87.17 -79.28 48.47
N LYS A 342 86.04 -79.05 47.79
CA LYS A 342 84.86 -78.37 48.37
C LYS A 342 83.76 -79.32 48.89
N GLU A 343 83.76 -80.58 48.48
CA GLU A 343 82.82 -81.62 48.96
C GLU A 343 82.88 -81.78 50.49
N LEU A 344 84.06 -81.53 51.09
CA LEU A 344 84.31 -81.77 52.51
C LEU A 344 83.79 -80.67 53.45
N GLN A 345 83.54 -79.45 52.95
CA GLN A 345 83.23 -78.28 53.81
C GLN A 345 81.72 -77.96 53.89
N LEU A 346 80.94 -78.27 52.85
CA LEU A 346 79.53 -77.90 52.77
C LEU A 346 78.57 -78.70 53.65
N GLN A 347 79.03 -79.78 54.28
CA GLN A 347 78.18 -80.58 55.17
C GLN A 347 77.98 -79.96 56.56
N LYS A 348 78.82 -78.99 56.96
CA LYS A 348 78.83 -78.49 58.35
C LYS A 348 78.05 -77.19 58.57
N GLU A 349 77.89 -76.32 57.57
CA GLU A 349 77.26 -75.00 57.75
C GLU A 349 75.73 -74.98 57.59
N LYS A 350 75.14 -75.97 56.92
CA LYS A 350 73.70 -75.94 56.55
C LYS A 350 72.72 -76.02 57.73
N LYS A 351 73.16 -76.38 58.93
CA LYS A 351 72.27 -76.67 60.07
C LYS A 351 72.00 -75.49 60.99
N LEU A 352 72.83 -74.44 60.97
CA LEU A 352 72.75 -73.35 61.96
C LEU A 352 71.99 -72.09 61.47
N LEU A 353 71.89 -71.87 60.15
CA LEU A 353 71.21 -70.68 59.60
C LEU A 353 69.67 -70.78 59.61
N HIS A 354 69.13 -71.99 59.54
CA HIS A 354 67.69 -72.23 59.32
C HIS A 354 66.78 -71.76 60.48
N GLN A 355 67.30 -71.66 61.70
CA GLN A 355 66.50 -71.30 62.89
C GLN A 355 66.45 -69.80 63.15
N ALA A 356 67.49 -69.05 62.77
CA ALA A 356 67.55 -67.60 62.95
C ALA A 356 66.73 -66.82 61.89
N GLU A 357 66.46 -67.43 60.74
CA GLU A 357 65.71 -66.81 59.64
C GLU A 357 64.19 -66.78 59.89
N LYS A 358 63.64 -67.82 60.54
CA LYS A 358 62.18 -67.94 60.78
C LYS A 358 61.61 -66.81 61.63
N VAL A 359 62.27 -66.46 62.74
CA VAL A 359 61.79 -65.40 63.66
C VAL A 359 61.89 -64.00 63.03
N LYS A 360 62.88 -63.78 62.15
CA LYS A 360 63.03 -62.52 61.41
C LYS A 360 61.93 -62.34 60.36
N HIS A 361 61.50 -63.42 59.71
CA HIS A 361 60.41 -63.37 58.74
C HIS A 361 59.05 -63.05 59.38
N GLU A 362 58.76 -63.58 60.57
CA GLU A 362 57.49 -63.30 61.27
C GLU A 362 57.37 -61.84 61.75
N ALA A 363 58.48 -61.21 62.16
CA ALA A 363 58.49 -59.79 62.53
C ALA A 363 58.29 -58.87 61.32
N LEU A 364 59.00 -59.13 60.22
CA LEU A 364 58.86 -58.38 58.97
C LEU A 364 57.43 -58.47 58.41
N LEU A 365 56.77 -59.62 58.52
CA LEU A 365 55.38 -59.78 58.06
C LEU A 365 54.38 -58.89 58.83
N LYS A 366 54.60 -58.66 60.13
CA LYS A 366 53.71 -57.81 60.94
C LYS A 366 53.92 -56.31 60.67
N GLU A 367 55.16 -55.88 60.46
CA GLU A 367 55.48 -54.50 60.08
C GLU A 367 54.95 -54.16 58.68
N LEU A 368 55.08 -55.09 57.73
CA LEU A 368 54.51 -54.94 56.39
C LEU A 368 52.98 -54.81 56.42
N ALA A 369 52.29 -55.62 57.23
CA ALA A 369 50.84 -55.54 57.37
C ALA A 369 50.36 -54.20 57.97
N TRP A 370 51.14 -53.60 58.88
CA TRP A 370 50.82 -52.30 59.48
C TRP A 370 51.04 -51.15 58.49
N HIS A 371 52.16 -51.15 57.76
CA HIS A 371 52.42 -50.19 56.70
C HIS A 371 51.39 -50.27 55.56
N GLU A 372 50.98 -51.47 55.15
CA GLU A 372 49.92 -51.63 54.15
C GLU A 372 48.58 -51.03 54.60
N ALA A 373 48.25 -51.08 55.90
CA ALA A 373 47.02 -50.52 56.43
C ALA A 373 47.06 -48.99 56.45
N GLU A 374 48.19 -48.40 56.87
CA GLU A 374 48.40 -46.95 56.82
C GLU A 374 48.39 -46.41 55.39
N GLU A 375 49.03 -47.09 54.44
CA GLU A 375 49.02 -46.69 53.02
C GLU A 375 47.60 -46.73 52.44
N LYS A 376 46.78 -47.72 52.82
CA LYS A 376 45.37 -47.81 52.41
C LYS A 376 44.53 -46.67 52.99
N GLU A 377 44.72 -46.30 54.25
CA GLU A 377 44.03 -45.16 54.87
C GLU A 377 44.46 -43.82 54.26
N MET A 378 45.76 -43.61 54.03
CA MET A 378 46.28 -42.41 53.36
C MET A 378 45.79 -42.31 51.92
N LEU A 379 45.67 -43.44 51.21
CA LEU A 379 45.10 -43.48 49.87
C LEU A 379 43.61 -43.14 49.88
N LYS A 380 42.82 -43.67 50.82
CA LYS A 380 41.40 -43.31 50.98
C LYS A 380 41.22 -41.82 51.26
N ALA A 381 41.97 -41.26 52.21
CA ALA A 381 41.92 -39.83 52.52
C ALA A 381 42.30 -38.96 51.31
N SER A 382 43.30 -39.37 50.53
CA SER A 382 43.68 -38.70 49.28
C SER A 382 42.56 -38.77 48.23
N LEU A 383 41.92 -39.93 48.07
CA LEU A 383 40.80 -40.11 47.14
C LEU A 383 39.58 -39.27 47.55
N GLU A 384 39.25 -39.20 48.83
CA GLU A 384 38.16 -38.36 49.36
C GLU A 384 38.46 -36.86 49.15
N MET A 385 39.69 -36.42 49.42
CA MET A 385 40.10 -35.04 49.15
C MET A 385 40.03 -34.71 47.64
N ASN A 386 40.42 -35.66 46.77
CA ASN A 386 40.31 -35.49 45.33
C ASN A 386 38.84 -35.48 44.85
N LEU A 387 37.98 -36.29 45.46
CA LEU A 387 36.53 -36.30 45.18
C LEU A 387 35.89 -34.97 45.56
N ASN A 388 36.18 -34.44 46.76
CA ASN A 388 35.65 -33.15 47.21
C ASN A 388 36.11 -32.01 46.29
N LYS A 389 37.39 -31.97 45.91
CA LYS A 389 37.91 -30.99 44.93
C LYS A 389 37.21 -31.11 43.57
N ALA A 390 36.92 -32.33 43.12
CA ALA A 390 36.19 -32.53 41.87
C ALA A 390 34.74 -32.05 41.95
N GLN A 391 34.08 -32.24 43.11
CA GLN A 391 32.73 -31.74 43.38
C GLN A 391 32.68 -30.21 43.41
N GLU A 392 33.57 -29.56 44.16
CA GLU A 392 33.67 -28.08 44.21
C GLU A 392 33.93 -27.49 42.81
N ASN A 393 34.82 -28.11 42.02
CA ASN A 393 35.08 -27.69 40.65
C ASN A 393 33.84 -27.81 39.76
N TYR A 394 33.05 -28.87 39.93
CA TYR A 394 31.80 -29.06 39.20
C TYR A 394 30.76 -27.99 39.59
N GLU A 395 30.60 -27.73 40.88
CA GLU A 395 29.68 -26.69 41.39
C GLU A 395 30.04 -25.32 40.84
N GLN A 396 31.32 -24.93 40.90
CA GLN A 396 31.79 -23.66 40.35
C GLN A 396 31.54 -23.55 38.83
N LEU A 397 31.70 -24.65 38.08
CA LEU A 397 31.41 -24.67 36.65
C LEU A 397 29.92 -24.47 36.37
N VAL A 398 29.05 -25.10 37.16
CA VAL A 398 27.60 -24.95 37.07
C VAL A 398 27.17 -23.54 37.45
N GLU A 399 27.75 -22.96 38.50
CA GLU A 399 27.49 -21.58 38.92
C GLU A 399 27.91 -20.57 37.85
N LYS A 400 29.10 -20.69 37.29
CA LYS A 400 29.56 -19.84 36.17
C LYS A 400 28.63 -19.96 34.97
N ARG A 401 28.23 -21.17 34.60
CA ARG A 401 27.25 -21.40 33.52
C ARG A 401 25.92 -20.73 33.82
N ASN A 402 25.44 -20.80 35.06
CA ASN A 402 24.19 -20.16 35.48
C ASN A 402 24.30 -18.62 35.48
N GLN A 403 25.43 -18.06 35.89
CA GLN A 403 25.72 -16.63 35.82
C GLN A 403 25.76 -16.15 34.37
N ASP A 404 26.46 -16.87 33.48
CA ASP A 404 26.51 -16.58 32.05
C ASP A 404 25.11 -16.60 31.41
N MET A 405 24.27 -17.57 31.79
CA MET A 405 22.89 -17.64 31.31
C MET A 405 22.04 -16.47 31.79
N LYS A 406 22.19 -16.06 33.06
CA LYS A 406 21.52 -14.87 33.61
C LYS A 406 21.99 -13.60 32.92
N GLU A 407 23.28 -13.46 32.63
CA GLU A 407 23.81 -12.31 31.89
C GLU A 407 23.30 -12.29 30.44
N LYS A 408 23.27 -13.44 29.76
CA LYS A 408 22.69 -13.55 28.41
C LYS A 408 21.21 -13.18 28.41
N ALA A 409 20.45 -13.62 29.43
CA ALA A 409 19.05 -13.22 29.60
C ALA A 409 18.91 -11.71 29.77
N LYS A 410 19.69 -11.08 30.66
CA LYS A 410 19.71 -9.62 30.85
C LYS A 410 20.10 -8.87 29.58
N ARG A 411 21.12 -9.33 28.85
CA ARG A 411 21.53 -8.73 27.56
C ARG A 411 20.42 -8.86 26.52
N GLY A 412 19.75 -10.01 26.47
CA GLY A 412 18.58 -10.25 25.62
C GLY A 412 17.40 -9.32 25.98
N GLU A 413 17.10 -9.16 27.26
CA GLU A 413 16.06 -8.24 27.74
C GLU A 413 16.36 -6.78 27.38
N MET A 414 17.61 -6.34 27.53
CA MET A 414 18.01 -4.98 27.13
C MET A 414 17.88 -4.76 25.62
N GLN A 415 18.23 -5.75 24.80
CA GLN A 415 18.02 -5.68 23.35
C GLN A 415 16.54 -5.69 22.99
N PHE A 416 15.74 -6.52 23.66
CA PHE A 416 14.29 -6.56 23.49
C PHE A 416 13.63 -5.24 23.86
N GLN A 417 14.01 -4.61 24.98
CA GLN A 417 13.52 -3.30 25.38
C GLN A 417 13.90 -2.21 24.38
N ARG A 418 15.15 -2.21 23.88
CA ARG A 418 15.58 -1.27 22.82
C ARG A 418 14.79 -1.46 21.54
N ALA A 419 14.57 -2.70 21.13
CA ALA A 419 13.76 -3.02 19.95
C ALA A 419 12.30 -2.58 20.14
N LYS A 420 11.72 -2.83 21.33
CA LYS A 420 10.35 -2.42 21.67
C LYS A 420 10.19 -0.90 21.65
N LEU A 421 11.11 -0.15 22.28
CA LEU A 421 11.08 1.31 22.24
C LEU A 421 11.27 1.87 20.83
N SER A 422 12.11 1.24 20.00
CA SER A 422 12.25 1.63 18.59
C SER A 422 10.97 1.36 17.79
N ALA A 423 10.30 0.23 18.03
CA ALA A 423 9.03 -0.10 17.41
C ALA A 423 7.91 0.87 17.84
N GLU A 424 7.79 1.16 19.13
CA GLU A 424 6.80 2.12 19.65
C GLU A 424 7.01 3.53 19.08
N ARG A 425 8.27 3.98 18.90
CA ARG A 425 8.54 5.27 18.25
C ARG A 425 8.05 5.30 16.81
N LYS A 426 8.37 4.26 16.04
CA LYS A 426 7.91 4.14 14.64
C LYS A 426 6.38 4.06 14.55
N GLU A 427 5.74 3.36 15.49
CA GLU A 427 4.28 3.29 15.56
C GLU A 427 3.67 4.66 15.88
N LYS A 428 4.26 5.43 16.80
CA LYS A 428 3.83 6.80 17.10
C LYS A 428 3.99 7.72 15.89
N GLU A 429 5.14 7.69 15.23
CA GLU A 429 5.39 8.47 14.00
C GLU A 429 4.37 8.11 12.89
N GLN A 430 4.04 6.82 12.73
CA GLN A 430 3.01 6.38 11.79
C GLN A 430 1.62 6.87 12.16
N LYS A 431 1.25 6.81 13.45
CA LYS A 431 -0.03 7.33 13.95
C LYS A 431 -0.13 8.84 13.73
N GLU A 432 0.91 9.59 14.09
CA GLU A 432 0.97 11.04 13.87
C GLU A 432 0.87 11.40 12.38
N HIS A 433 1.52 10.64 11.50
CA HIS A 433 1.41 10.84 10.06
C HIS A 433 -0.02 10.58 9.54
N LEU A 434 -0.65 9.49 9.99
CA LEU A 434 -2.05 9.19 9.62
C LEU A 434 -3.02 10.25 10.16
N GLU A 435 -2.83 10.69 11.41
CA GLU A 435 -3.61 11.78 12.00
C GLU A 435 -3.40 13.11 11.27
N ALA A 436 -2.18 13.43 10.85
CA ALA A 436 -1.89 14.63 10.06
C ALA A 436 -2.59 14.58 8.69
N LEU A 437 -2.60 13.42 8.04
CA LEU A 437 -3.35 13.21 6.80
C LEU A 437 -4.86 13.36 7.02
N ALA A 438 -5.41 12.75 8.08
CA ALA A 438 -6.82 12.87 8.43
C ALA A 438 -7.21 14.34 8.65
N ARG A 439 -6.45 15.08 9.46
CA ARG A 439 -6.66 16.52 9.69
C ARG A 439 -6.55 17.33 8.41
N ALA A 440 -5.62 17.00 7.52
CA ALA A 440 -5.51 17.68 6.23
C ALA A 440 -6.73 17.43 5.33
N THR A 441 -7.24 16.20 5.31
CA THR A 441 -8.47 15.87 4.57
C THR A 441 -9.70 16.56 5.17
N GLU A 442 -9.79 16.62 6.49
CA GLU A 442 -10.87 17.31 7.20
C GLU A 442 -10.88 18.81 6.88
N ARG A 443 -9.71 19.47 6.92
CA ARG A 443 -9.60 20.90 6.52
C ARG A 443 -10.03 21.14 5.07
N LYS A 444 -9.68 20.23 4.14
CA LYS A 444 -10.14 20.32 2.74
C LYS A 444 -11.66 20.17 2.64
N LEU A 445 -12.24 19.27 3.42
CA LEU A 445 -13.68 19.05 3.50
C LEU A 445 -14.41 20.28 4.08
N GLN A 446 -13.89 20.85 5.16
CA GLN A 446 -14.39 22.09 5.77
C GLN A 446 -14.32 23.25 4.78
N HIS A 447 -13.20 23.42 4.07
CA HIS A 447 -13.07 24.46 3.04
C HIS A 447 -14.06 24.25 1.89
N ALA A 448 -14.22 23.03 1.40
CA ALA A 448 -15.20 22.71 0.36
C ALA A 448 -16.65 23.00 0.83
N ALA A 449 -16.96 22.71 2.10
CA ALA A 449 -18.25 23.03 2.70
C ALA A 449 -18.49 24.54 2.78
N GLN A 450 -17.50 25.32 3.25
CA GLN A 450 -17.57 26.78 3.29
C GLN A 450 -17.79 27.38 1.89
N VAL A 451 -17.06 26.93 0.88
CA VAL A 451 -17.24 27.39 -0.51
C VAL A 451 -18.64 27.05 -1.02
N ALA A 452 -19.16 25.85 -0.69
CA ALA A 452 -20.52 25.47 -1.07
C ALA A 452 -21.57 26.37 -0.38
N GLU A 453 -21.41 26.68 0.90
CA GLU A 453 -22.27 27.61 1.63
C GLU A 453 -22.23 29.01 1.04
N GLU A 454 -21.04 29.55 0.74
CA GLU A 454 -20.88 30.85 0.09
C GLU A 454 -21.58 30.90 -1.27
N VAL A 455 -21.45 29.85 -2.08
CA VAL A 455 -22.14 29.76 -3.38
C VAL A 455 -23.67 29.75 -3.20
N VAL A 456 -24.18 29.04 -2.19
CA VAL A 456 -25.62 29.03 -1.86
C VAL A 456 -26.07 30.42 -1.41
N GLN A 457 -25.31 31.09 -0.54
CA GLN A 457 -25.61 32.45 -0.09
C GLN A 457 -25.58 33.46 -1.25
N GLN A 458 -24.60 33.37 -2.15
CA GLN A 458 -24.52 34.23 -3.33
C GLN A 458 -25.71 34.01 -4.27
N LYS A 459 -26.13 32.75 -4.48
CA LYS A 459 -27.34 32.44 -5.25
C LYS A 459 -28.58 33.03 -4.59
N ALA A 460 -28.72 32.90 -3.28
CA ALA A 460 -29.84 33.48 -2.53
C ALA A 460 -29.88 35.02 -2.67
N ARG A 461 -28.73 35.70 -2.52
CA ARG A 461 -28.60 37.15 -2.72
C ARG A 461 -29.01 37.58 -4.13
N LYS A 462 -28.55 36.86 -5.17
CA LYS A 462 -28.92 37.12 -6.56
C LYS A 462 -30.41 36.95 -6.82
N VAL A 463 -31.04 35.92 -6.23
CA VAL A 463 -32.49 35.69 -6.33
C VAL A 463 -33.27 36.83 -5.68
N VAL A 464 -32.85 37.28 -4.49
CA VAL A 464 -33.49 38.42 -3.80
C VAL A 464 -33.36 39.71 -4.63
N GLN A 465 -32.16 40.01 -5.15
CA GLN A 465 -31.95 41.17 -6.02
C GLN A 465 -32.84 41.13 -7.27
N SER A 466 -32.87 39.98 -7.96
CA SER A 466 -33.73 39.80 -9.15
C SER A 466 -35.21 39.96 -8.82
N ARG A 467 -35.66 39.49 -7.65
CA ARG A 467 -37.04 39.69 -7.19
C ARG A 467 -37.34 41.17 -6.96
N LEU A 468 -36.45 41.90 -6.29
CA LEU A 468 -36.62 43.34 -6.03
C LEU A 468 -36.65 44.15 -7.33
N GLU A 469 -35.80 43.82 -8.30
CA GLU A 469 -35.82 44.45 -9.64
C GLU A 469 -37.14 44.19 -10.36
N LYS A 470 -37.61 42.95 -10.37
CA LYS A 470 -38.91 42.59 -10.95
C LYS A 470 -40.05 43.33 -10.27
N GLU A 471 -40.02 43.47 -8.95
CA GLU A 471 -41.02 44.22 -8.19
C GLU A 471 -41.00 45.72 -8.56
N LYS A 472 -39.82 46.33 -8.68
CA LYS A 472 -39.69 47.72 -9.16
C LYS A 472 -40.27 47.90 -10.55
N VAL A 473 -39.92 47.01 -11.49
CA VAL A 473 -40.45 47.04 -12.86
C VAL A 473 -41.96 46.85 -12.86
N GLN A 474 -42.49 45.93 -12.04
CA GLN A 474 -43.92 45.69 -11.91
C GLN A 474 -44.66 46.93 -11.38
N LYS A 475 -44.11 47.63 -10.38
CA LYS A 475 -44.65 48.90 -9.87
C LYS A 475 -44.68 49.99 -10.94
N MET A 476 -43.58 50.16 -11.67
CA MET A 476 -43.51 51.14 -12.78
C MET A 476 -44.50 50.80 -13.90
N ASN A 477 -44.65 49.53 -14.26
CA ASN A 477 -45.60 49.10 -15.28
C ASN A 477 -47.05 49.34 -14.81
N LYS A 478 -47.36 49.04 -13.55
CA LYS A 478 -48.67 49.34 -12.95
C LYS A 478 -48.99 50.83 -13.06
N GLN A 479 -48.05 51.70 -12.68
CA GLN A 479 -48.22 53.16 -12.79
C GLN A 479 -48.46 53.61 -14.24
N LYS A 480 -47.72 53.07 -15.22
CA LYS A 480 -47.93 53.38 -16.63
C LYS A 480 -49.32 52.98 -17.11
N VAL A 481 -49.80 51.79 -16.71
CA VAL A 481 -51.15 51.32 -17.05
C VAL A 481 -52.20 52.24 -16.43
N GLU A 482 -52.07 52.59 -15.15
CA GLU A 482 -52.97 53.54 -14.47
C GLU A 482 -52.98 54.91 -15.15
N GLN A 483 -51.81 55.41 -15.60
CA GLN A 483 -51.73 56.66 -16.36
C GLN A 483 -52.44 56.56 -17.71
N CYS A 484 -52.24 55.47 -18.47
CA CYS A 484 -52.94 55.24 -19.74
C CYS A 484 -54.45 55.14 -19.54
N GLU A 485 -54.91 54.45 -18.49
CA GLU A 485 -56.33 54.38 -18.14
C GLU A 485 -56.88 55.75 -17.76
N ASN A 486 -56.15 56.55 -17.00
CA ASN A 486 -56.56 57.90 -16.63
C ASN A 486 -56.65 58.82 -17.85
N LEU A 487 -55.71 58.74 -18.79
CA LEU A 487 -55.79 59.46 -20.07
C LEU A 487 -57.03 59.03 -20.86
N ARG A 488 -57.26 57.72 -21.00
CA ARG A 488 -58.46 57.19 -21.66
C ARG A 488 -59.75 57.65 -21.00
N ARG A 489 -59.80 57.68 -19.66
CA ARG A 489 -60.96 58.20 -18.89
C ARG A 489 -61.18 59.68 -19.20
N ARG A 490 -60.12 60.50 -19.22
CA ARG A 490 -60.21 61.92 -19.59
C ARG A 490 -60.69 62.11 -21.04
N GLU A 491 -60.16 61.33 -21.98
CA GLU A 491 -60.60 61.35 -23.38
C GLU A 491 -62.09 61.01 -23.52
N ILE A 492 -62.57 60.01 -22.78
CA ILE A 492 -63.99 59.66 -22.74
C ILE A 492 -64.82 60.82 -22.16
N LEU A 493 -64.38 61.42 -21.05
CA LEU A 493 -65.07 62.56 -20.43
C LEU A 493 -65.17 63.76 -21.40
N LEU A 494 -64.07 64.12 -22.06
CA LEU A 494 -64.05 65.17 -23.09
C LEU A 494 -64.94 64.82 -24.28
N SER A 495 -65.00 63.54 -24.66
CA SER A 495 -65.91 63.08 -25.73
C SER A 495 -67.38 63.23 -25.33
N ILE A 496 -67.72 62.92 -24.07
CA ILE A 496 -69.06 63.10 -23.50
C ILE A 496 -69.40 64.58 -23.46
N GLU A 497 -68.52 65.43 -22.93
CA GLU A 497 -68.70 66.89 -22.87
C GLU A 497 -68.97 67.48 -24.26
N LYS A 498 -68.13 67.17 -25.26
CA LYS A 498 -68.36 67.59 -26.66
C LYS A 498 -69.66 67.07 -27.26
N LYS A 499 -70.19 65.94 -26.80
CA LYS A 499 -71.50 65.42 -27.24
C LYS A 499 -72.63 66.19 -26.55
N LEU A 500 -72.48 66.51 -25.27
CA LEU A 500 -73.42 67.33 -24.51
C LEU A 500 -73.50 68.74 -25.11
N GLU A 501 -72.36 69.40 -25.36
CA GLU A 501 -72.30 70.72 -26.03
C GLU A 501 -73.02 70.70 -27.38
N ARG A 502 -72.74 69.69 -28.23
CA ARG A 502 -73.43 69.51 -29.52
C ARG A 502 -74.93 69.29 -29.34
N SER A 503 -75.33 68.50 -28.34
CA SER A 503 -76.75 68.29 -28.05
C SER A 503 -77.43 69.57 -27.56
N GLU A 504 -76.76 70.38 -26.73
CA GLU A 504 -77.25 71.67 -26.28
C GLU A 504 -77.40 72.65 -27.44
N GLN A 505 -76.42 72.71 -28.34
CA GLN A 505 -76.50 73.49 -29.58
C GLN A 505 -77.71 73.06 -30.41
N PHE A 506 -77.88 71.76 -30.63
CA PHE A 506 -79.05 71.22 -31.34
C PHE A 506 -80.37 71.57 -30.63
N PHE A 507 -80.43 71.52 -29.29
CA PHE A 507 -81.61 71.94 -28.53
C PHE A 507 -81.90 73.44 -28.68
N ARG A 508 -80.86 74.30 -28.68
CA ARG A 508 -81.01 75.74 -28.91
C ARG A 508 -81.51 76.02 -30.33
N GLU A 509 -80.90 75.42 -31.34
CA GLU A 509 -81.33 75.52 -32.74
C GLU A 509 -82.76 75.03 -32.94
N LYS A 510 -83.12 73.89 -32.33
CA LYS A 510 -84.50 73.38 -32.37
C LYS A 510 -85.48 74.36 -31.71
N LYS A 511 -85.10 74.98 -30.59
CA LYS A 511 -85.92 75.99 -29.91
C LYS A 511 -86.09 77.24 -30.78
N THR A 512 -85.04 77.75 -31.40
CA THR A 512 -85.13 78.91 -32.31
C THR A 512 -85.95 78.59 -33.55
N VAL A 513 -85.81 77.41 -34.16
CA VAL A 513 -86.66 76.95 -35.26
C VAL A 513 -88.12 76.87 -34.85
N LEU A 514 -88.43 76.34 -33.66
CA LEU A 514 -89.79 76.30 -33.13
C LEU A 514 -90.36 77.70 -32.86
N GLU A 515 -89.56 78.63 -32.30
CA GLU A 515 -89.96 80.02 -32.07
C GLU A 515 -90.18 80.77 -33.40
N ASN A 516 -89.31 80.56 -34.39
CA ASN A 516 -89.46 81.09 -35.75
C ASN A 516 -90.75 80.55 -36.40
N ALA A 517 -91.00 79.24 -36.31
CA ALA A 517 -92.23 78.64 -36.82
C ALA A 517 -93.49 79.20 -36.11
N ARG A 518 -93.44 79.39 -34.79
CA ARG A 518 -94.53 80.04 -34.02
C ARG A 518 -94.70 81.51 -34.43
N SER A 519 -93.62 82.24 -34.66
CA SER A 519 -93.65 83.64 -35.12
C SER A 519 -94.28 83.74 -36.50
N ILE A 520 -93.90 82.89 -37.46
CA ILE A 520 -94.51 82.79 -38.79
C ILE A 520 -96.00 82.40 -38.67
N ALA A 521 -96.35 81.46 -37.79
CA ALA A 521 -97.75 81.10 -37.54
C ALA A 521 -98.57 82.28 -36.99
N ARG A 522 -98.02 83.08 -36.07
CA ARG A 522 -98.66 84.31 -35.57
C ARG A 522 -98.77 85.38 -36.66
N ALA A 523 -97.72 85.59 -37.45
CA ALA A 523 -97.72 86.56 -38.55
C ALA A 523 -98.72 86.16 -39.65
N SER A 524 -98.75 84.89 -40.03
CA SER A 524 -99.74 84.37 -40.99
C SER A 524 -101.17 84.43 -40.46
N PHE A 525 -101.40 84.23 -39.15
CA PHE A 525 -102.69 84.48 -38.52
C PHE A 525 -103.11 85.96 -38.64
N HIS A 526 -102.20 86.90 -38.34
CA HIS A 526 -102.47 88.35 -38.47
C HIS A 526 -102.74 88.78 -39.93
N VAL A 527 -102.09 88.14 -40.91
CA VAL A 527 -102.39 88.38 -42.34
C VAL A 527 -103.77 87.84 -42.71
N ARG A 528 -104.21 86.74 -42.08
CA ARG A 528 -105.49 86.09 -42.34
C ARG A 528 -106.68 86.81 -41.68
N GLU A 529 -106.48 87.58 -40.62
CA GLU A 529 -107.49 88.46 -39.98
C GLU A 529 -107.65 89.84 -40.65
N LYS A 530 -106.75 90.21 -41.58
CA LYS A 530 -106.79 91.49 -42.31
C LYS A 530 -107.47 91.42 -43.69
N TYR A 531 -108.05 90.27 -44.02
CA TYR A 531 -108.99 90.05 -45.12
C TYR A 531 -110.31 89.61 -44.52
#